data_AF-A0A417EFE2-F1
#
_entry.id   AF-A0A417EFE2-F1
#
_cell.length_a   1.000
_cell.length_b   1.000
_cell.length_c   1.000
_cell.angle_alpha   90.00
_cell.angle_beta   90.00
_cell.angle_gamma   90.00
#
_symmetry.space_group_name_H-M   'P 1'
#
loop_
_entity.id
_entity.type
_entity.pdbx_description
1 polymer ?
#
loop_
_entity_poly.entity_id
_entity_poly.type
_entity_poly.pdbx_seq_one_letter_code
_entity_poly.pdbx_strand_id
1 'polypeptide(L)'
;MNRQVEEAVRFDTQLLEEPDIEGVRYQQGELFGYELKEYLLEKHGHTCQYCNGKAGDSVLEWEHIRPKSRGGSDRLKNATLACSKCNQDKDDRTLEEWLKVIKARITRETKKKQELDQTRMTCIQNVMDGKPGTKPLRYAAWVSASRKYIERRLFEQFETVECSSGGKTKYNRTKLELPKDHHYDALCVGEVPEQGFKDRTNGYCLYAKATGRGTRLRGKLNACGIIVHKWMNRSKTADGFQTGDIVVAEVPHRDKKPFKYEGRFVGRVMVRTTGSFDIKTIHGSLVTVKSQFCRLLQNNSGYQYTMERAIPLGH
;
A
#
# COMPACT_ATOMS: atom_id res chain seq x y z
N MET A 1 -1.04 -26.11 23.86
CA MET A 1 -0.18 -24.94 23.58
C MET A 1 -0.80 -24.15 22.44
N ASN A 2 -0.94 -22.83 22.60
CA ASN A 2 -1.51 -21.96 21.58
C ASN A 2 -0.43 -21.61 20.54
N ARG A 3 -0.29 -22.46 19.51
CA ARG A 3 0.59 -22.23 18.36
C ARG A 3 0.01 -21.12 17.48
N GLN A 4 0.80 -20.10 17.18
CA GLN A 4 0.48 -19.09 16.18
C GLN A 4 1.22 -19.41 14.88
N VAL A 5 0.54 -19.28 13.74
CA VAL A 5 1.12 -19.58 12.43
C VAL A 5 0.81 -18.43 11.48
N GLU A 6 1.83 -17.93 10.78
CA GLU A 6 1.73 -16.85 9.82
C GLU A 6 2.31 -17.26 8.45
N GLU A 7 1.63 -16.88 7.37
CA GLU A 7 2.23 -16.96 6.03
C GLU A 7 3.10 -15.74 5.78
N ALA A 8 4.37 -16.00 5.58
CA ALA A 8 5.39 -14.99 5.45
C ALA A 8 5.57 -14.61 3.97
N VAL A 9 4.63 -13.85 3.41
CA VAL A 9 4.64 -13.47 1.98
C VAL A 9 5.70 -12.40 1.70
N ARG A 10 6.58 -12.65 0.71
CA ARG A 10 7.52 -11.65 0.18
C ARG A 10 7.10 -11.28 -1.24
N PHE A 11 7.12 -9.99 -1.56
CA PHE A 11 7.09 -9.59 -2.97
C PHE A 11 8.43 -9.90 -3.60
N ASP A 12 8.40 -10.67 -4.68
CA ASP A 12 9.57 -10.89 -5.51
C ASP A 12 9.85 -9.65 -6.36
N THR A 13 10.75 -8.80 -5.88
CA THR A 13 11.07 -7.55 -6.58
C THR A 13 11.82 -7.79 -7.89
N GLN A 14 12.49 -8.93 -8.09
CA GLN A 14 13.15 -9.22 -9.37
C GLN A 14 12.10 -9.58 -10.43
N LEU A 15 11.17 -10.48 -10.13
CA LEU A 15 10.08 -10.84 -11.06
C LEU A 15 9.12 -9.68 -11.31
N LEU A 16 8.90 -8.80 -10.32
CA LEU A 16 8.13 -7.56 -10.54
C LEU A 16 8.83 -6.58 -11.49
N GLU A 17 10.15 -6.68 -11.64
CA GLU A 17 10.96 -5.78 -12.45
C GLU A 17 11.27 -6.31 -13.85
N GLU A 18 11.49 -7.62 -13.95
CA GLU A 18 11.78 -8.36 -15.17
C GLU A 18 11.00 -9.69 -15.06
N PRO A 19 9.73 -9.74 -15.51
CA PRO A 19 8.87 -10.91 -15.36
C PRO A 19 9.43 -12.18 -16.01
N ASP A 20 10.24 -12.01 -17.05
CA ASP A 20 10.85 -13.09 -17.83
C ASP A 20 12.28 -13.45 -17.33
N ILE A 21 12.69 -12.98 -16.15
CA ILE A 21 14.00 -13.32 -15.59
C ILE A 21 14.02 -14.77 -15.11
N GLU A 22 15.03 -15.53 -15.53
CA GLU A 22 15.13 -16.96 -15.23
C GLU A 22 16.55 -17.40 -14.85
N GLY A 23 16.65 -18.62 -14.31
CA GLY A 23 17.91 -19.31 -14.03
C GLY A 23 18.86 -18.54 -13.10
N VAL A 24 20.14 -18.48 -13.47
CA VAL A 24 21.19 -17.84 -12.67
C VAL A 24 20.93 -16.33 -12.52
N ARG A 25 20.41 -15.68 -13.57
CA ARG A 25 20.10 -14.23 -13.53
C ARG A 25 19.04 -13.91 -12.48
N TYR A 26 18.02 -14.76 -12.33
CA TYR A 26 17.02 -14.62 -11.28
C TYR A 26 17.65 -14.81 -9.89
N GLN A 27 18.43 -15.87 -9.69
CA GLN A 27 19.02 -16.17 -8.37
C GLN A 27 19.99 -15.10 -7.87
N GLN A 28 20.78 -14.53 -8.79
CA GLN A 28 21.87 -13.61 -8.46
C GLN A 28 21.42 -12.14 -8.54
N GLY A 29 20.63 -11.78 -9.55
CA GLY A 29 20.28 -10.38 -9.83
C GLY A 29 21.46 -9.55 -10.37
N GLU A 30 21.20 -8.28 -10.68
CA GLU A 30 22.17 -7.39 -11.33
C GLU A 30 23.35 -6.96 -10.43
N LEU A 31 23.21 -7.07 -9.11
CA LEU A 31 24.20 -6.62 -8.11
C LEU A 31 24.88 -7.78 -7.34
N PHE A 32 24.76 -9.03 -7.81
CA PHE A 32 25.33 -10.17 -7.08
C PHE A 32 26.83 -10.03 -6.89
N GLY A 33 27.28 -9.98 -5.63
CA GLY A 33 28.70 -9.84 -5.28
C GLY A 33 29.27 -8.44 -5.44
N TYR A 34 28.44 -7.42 -5.73
CA TYR A 34 28.89 -6.05 -5.94
C TYR A 34 28.19 -5.05 -5.02
N GLU A 35 28.99 -4.13 -4.46
CA GLU A 35 28.46 -2.88 -3.89
C GLU A 35 27.94 -1.99 -5.03
N LEU A 36 26.78 -1.35 -4.83
CA LEU A 36 26.12 -0.57 -5.88
C LEU A 36 27.02 0.55 -6.43
N LYS A 37 27.84 1.18 -5.58
CA LYS A 37 28.81 2.20 -6.02
C LYS A 37 29.89 1.59 -6.92
N GLU A 38 30.42 0.42 -6.55
CA GLU A 38 31.48 -0.25 -7.31
C GLU A 38 30.97 -0.71 -8.67
N TYR A 39 29.77 -1.31 -8.69
CA TYR A 39 29.07 -1.65 -9.94
C TYR A 39 28.93 -0.44 -10.86
N LEU A 40 28.52 0.72 -10.32
CA LEU A 40 28.37 1.95 -11.10
C LEU A 40 29.71 2.50 -11.59
N LEU A 41 30.77 2.40 -10.79
CA LEU A 41 32.13 2.82 -11.18
C LEU A 41 32.63 2.00 -12.38
N GLU A 42 32.52 0.66 -12.30
CA GLU A 42 32.92 -0.24 -13.39
C GLU A 42 32.06 -0.02 -14.64
N LYS A 43 30.72 -0.01 -14.49
CA LYS A 43 29.77 0.16 -15.60
C LYS A 43 30.00 1.45 -16.39
N HIS A 44 30.42 2.50 -15.69
CA HIS A 44 30.57 3.84 -16.27
C HIS A 44 32.03 4.23 -16.51
N GLY A 45 32.97 3.29 -16.38
CA GLY A 45 34.40 3.54 -16.62
C GLY A 45 34.93 4.70 -15.78
N HIS A 46 34.57 4.77 -14.50
CA HIS A 46 34.96 5.83 -13.56
C HIS A 46 34.70 7.25 -14.10
N THR A 47 33.61 7.44 -14.85
CA THR A 47 33.30 8.72 -15.49
C THR A 47 31.91 9.22 -15.11
N CYS A 48 31.82 10.51 -14.73
CA CYS A 48 30.55 11.16 -14.40
C CYS A 48 29.59 11.14 -15.59
N GLN A 49 28.40 10.56 -15.38
CA GLN A 49 27.37 10.41 -16.40
C GLN A 49 26.65 11.71 -16.76
N TYR A 50 26.91 12.81 -16.03
CA TYR A 50 26.34 14.12 -16.33
C TYR A 50 27.31 15.09 -16.99
N CYS A 51 28.62 14.84 -17.00
CA CYS A 51 29.56 15.80 -17.59
C CYS A 51 30.78 15.20 -18.27
N ASN A 52 30.92 13.86 -18.28
CA ASN A 52 32.07 13.15 -18.82
C ASN A 52 33.42 13.73 -18.34
N GLY A 53 33.50 14.07 -17.04
CA GLY A 53 34.71 14.60 -16.42
C GLY A 53 35.00 16.10 -16.69
N LYS A 54 34.24 16.78 -17.56
CA LYS A 54 34.50 18.20 -17.90
C LYS A 54 34.39 19.17 -16.72
N ALA A 55 33.70 18.79 -15.65
CA ALA A 55 33.63 19.60 -14.43
C ALA A 55 34.97 19.63 -13.65
N GLY A 56 35.95 18.77 -14.01
CA GLY A 56 37.24 18.68 -13.33
C GLY A 56 37.09 18.34 -11.85
N ASP A 57 36.21 17.38 -11.54
CA ASP A 57 35.95 16.90 -10.19
C ASP A 57 36.14 15.39 -10.18
N SER A 58 37.14 14.92 -9.43
CA SER A 58 37.53 13.52 -9.33
C SER A 58 36.70 12.73 -8.32
N VAL A 59 35.90 13.41 -7.48
CA VAL A 59 35.05 12.74 -6.49
C VAL A 59 33.77 12.29 -7.17
N LEU A 60 33.61 10.97 -7.29
CA LEU A 60 32.42 10.33 -7.86
C LEU A 60 31.54 9.71 -6.76
N GLU A 61 30.25 9.96 -6.91
CA GLU A 61 29.19 9.58 -6.01
C GLU A 61 28.14 8.78 -6.77
N TRP A 62 27.55 7.79 -6.10
CA TRP A 62 26.29 7.24 -6.57
C TRP A 62 25.19 8.28 -6.38
N GLU A 63 24.34 8.45 -7.38
CA GLU A 63 23.38 9.55 -7.45
C GLU A 63 22.00 9.04 -7.83
N HIS A 64 20.96 9.60 -7.21
CA HIS A 64 19.56 9.27 -7.49
C HIS A 64 19.00 10.16 -8.62
N ILE A 65 18.89 9.58 -9.80
CA ILE A 65 18.33 10.23 -11.00
C ILE A 65 17.02 10.95 -10.67
N ARG A 66 16.08 10.22 -10.03
CA ARG A 66 14.94 10.81 -9.32
C ARG A 66 15.30 11.00 -7.84
N PRO A 67 15.31 12.23 -7.31
CA PRO A 67 15.72 12.50 -5.93
C PRO A 67 14.88 11.75 -4.88
N LYS A 68 15.51 11.38 -3.75
CA LYS A 68 14.83 10.75 -2.61
C LYS A 68 13.71 11.60 -2.04
N SER A 69 13.94 12.91 -1.90
CA SER A 69 12.93 13.89 -1.43
C SER A 69 11.67 13.91 -2.29
N ARG A 70 11.80 13.56 -3.58
CA ARG A 70 10.69 13.46 -4.52
C ARG A 70 10.11 12.05 -4.57
N GLY A 71 10.67 11.08 -3.85
CA GLY A 71 10.23 9.67 -3.78
C GLY A 71 11.00 8.72 -4.71
N GLY A 72 12.24 9.05 -5.07
CA GLY A 72 13.13 8.12 -5.75
C GLY A 72 13.53 6.93 -4.88
N SER A 73 13.76 5.77 -5.50
CA SER A 73 14.17 4.54 -4.81
C SER A 73 15.69 4.35 -4.82
N ASP A 74 16.22 3.57 -3.86
CA ASP A 74 17.62 3.12 -3.82
C ASP A 74 17.98 1.99 -4.81
N ARG A 75 17.10 1.73 -5.79
CA ARG A 75 17.29 0.68 -6.80
C ARG A 75 18.29 1.14 -7.86
N LEU A 76 19.05 0.21 -8.42
CA LEU A 76 20.01 0.46 -9.51
C LEU A 76 19.37 1.16 -10.73
N LYS A 77 18.11 0.86 -11.05
CA LYS A 77 17.38 1.56 -12.13
C LYS A 77 17.24 3.07 -11.89
N ASN A 78 17.27 3.53 -10.64
CA ASN A 78 17.25 4.95 -10.26
C ASN A 78 18.64 5.51 -9.89
N ALA A 79 19.71 4.69 -9.95
CA ALA A 79 21.04 5.08 -9.52
C ALA A 79 21.98 5.32 -10.71
N THR A 80 22.75 6.40 -10.72
CA THR A 80 23.79 6.66 -11.72
C THR A 80 25.08 7.10 -11.03
N LEU A 81 26.15 7.32 -11.79
CA LEU A 81 27.42 7.84 -11.28
C LEU A 81 27.56 9.32 -11.65
N ALA A 82 27.71 10.19 -10.65
CA ALA A 82 27.89 11.63 -10.85
C ALA A 82 29.10 12.15 -10.06
N CYS A 83 29.75 13.21 -10.55
CA CYS A 83 30.70 13.94 -9.70
C CYS A 83 29.96 14.85 -8.72
N SER A 84 30.61 15.18 -7.59
CA SER A 84 30.05 16.04 -6.54
C SER A 84 29.53 17.37 -7.11
N LYS A 85 30.27 18.02 -8.01
CA LYS A 85 29.82 19.27 -8.67
C LYS A 85 28.53 19.13 -9.49
N CYS A 86 28.32 18.00 -10.16
CA CYS A 86 27.09 17.79 -10.94
C CYS A 86 25.93 17.36 -10.04
N ASN A 87 26.20 16.52 -9.05
CA ASN A 87 25.21 16.11 -8.06
C ASN A 87 24.66 17.32 -7.29
N GLN A 88 25.54 18.20 -6.81
CA GLN A 88 25.16 19.45 -6.13
C GLN A 88 24.41 20.44 -7.05
N ASP A 89 24.82 20.53 -8.32
CA ASP A 89 24.16 21.43 -9.28
C ASP A 89 22.73 20.96 -9.64
N LYS A 90 22.54 19.64 -9.74
CA LYS A 90 21.23 19.02 -9.93
C LYS A 90 20.33 19.23 -8.70
N ASP A 91 20.87 18.96 -7.50
CA ASP A 91 20.17 19.09 -6.22
C ASP A 91 18.89 18.20 -6.18
N ASP A 92 17.83 18.64 -5.50
CA ASP A 92 16.56 17.95 -5.35
C ASP A 92 15.66 17.94 -6.60
N ARG A 93 16.21 18.32 -7.77
CA ARG A 93 15.48 18.43 -9.04
C ARG A 93 15.47 17.11 -9.82
N THR A 94 14.42 16.89 -10.61
CA THR A 94 14.43 15.86 -11.65
C THR A 94 15.35 16.25 -12.80
N LEU A 95 15.71 15.29 -13.66
CA LEU A 95 16.54 15.58 -14.84
C LEU A 95 15.88 16.60 -15.78
N GLU A 96 14.56 16.54 -15.95
CA GLU A 96 13.80 17.48 -16.78
C GLU A 96 13.79 18.89 -16.19
N GLU A 97 13.65 19.00 -14.87
CA GLU A 97 13.73 20.29 -14.16
C GLU A 97 15.13 20.87 -14.23
N TRP A 98 16.16 20.04 -14.00
CA TRP A 98 17.55 20.46 -14.08
C TRP A 98 17.94 20.92 -15.48
N LEU A 99 17.48 20.21 -16.52
CA LEU A 99 17.67 20.64 -17.92
C LEU A 99 17.04 22.01 -18.21
N LYS A 100 15.86 22.31 -17.66
CA LYS A 100 15.24 23.64 -17.80
C LYS A 100 16.10 24.73 -17.16
N VAL A 101 16.66 24.46 -15.98
CA VAL A 101 17.58 25.38 -15.29
C VAL A 101 18.84 25.62 -16.11
N ILE A 102 19.46 24.57 -16.64
CA ILE A 102 20.65 24.67 -17.48
C ILE A 102 20.36 25.51 -18.74
N LYS A 103 19.27 25.20 -19.46
CA LYS A 103 18.85 25.95 -20.67
C LYS A 103 18.60 27.43 -20.37
N ALA A 104 18.08 27.75 -19.20
CA ALA A 104 17.80 29.14 -18.80
C ALA A 104 19.07 29.93 -18.45
N ARG A 105 20.10 29.28 -17.90
CA ARG A 105 21.33 29.97 -17.44
C ARG A 105 22.44 30.03 -18.48
N ILE A 106 22.51 29.08 -19.43
CA ILE A 106 23.65 28.91 -20.33
C ILE A 106 24.05 30.20 -21.07
N THR A 107 23.07 30.99 -21.55
CA THR A 107 23.33 32.24 -22.28
C THR A 107 23.99 33.34 -21.44
N ARG A 108 23.94 33.23 -20.12
CA ARG A 108 24.45 34.21 -19.15
C ARG A 108 25.79 33.81 -18.53
N GLU A 109 26.28 32.61 -18.84
CA GLU A 109 27.46 32.02 -18.22
C GLU A 109 28.75 32.30 -19.00
N THR A 110 29.90 32.14 -18.34
CA THR A 110 31.21 32.22 -18.99
C THR A 110 31.37 31.14 -20.08
N LYS A 111 32.19 31.38 -21.11
CA LYS A 111 32.45 30.41 -22.20
C LYS A 111 32.76 28.99 -21.69
N LYS A 112 33.65 28.88 -20.69
CA LYS A 112 34.02 27.59 -20.08
C LYS A 112 32.82 26.88 -19.44
N LYS A 113 31.93 27.62 -18.77
CA LYS A 113 30.71 27.06 -18.20
C LYS A 113 29.65 26.75 -19.24
N GLN A 114 29.57 27.53 -20.33
CA GLN A 114 28.71 27.22 -21.46
C GLN A 114 29.06 25.87 -22.09
N GLU A 115 30.35 25.59 -22.30
CA GLU A 115 30.83 24.30 -22.80
C GLU A 115 30.49 23.13 -21.85
N LEU A 116 30.62 23.35 -20.54
CA LEU A 116 30.23 22.38 -19.53
C LEU A 116 28.72 22.12 -19.55
N ASP A 117 27.90 23.17 -19.56
CA ASP A 117 26.45 23.06 -19.55
C ASP A 117 25.90 22.46 -20.85
N GLN A 118 26.53 22.76 -22.00
CA GLN A 118 26.21 22.09 -23.26
C GLN A 118 26.48 20.58 -23.19
N THR A 119 27.60 20.19 -22.56
CA THR A 119 27.94 18.78 -22.33
C THR A 119 26.94 18.14 -21.38
N ARG A 120 26.57 18.83 -20.29
CA ARG A 120 25.54 18.37 -19.35
C ARG A 120 24.21 18.13 -20.04
N MET A 121 23.77 19.04 -20.90
CA MET A 121 22.51 18.87 -21.63
C MET A 121 22.49 17.58 -22.45
N THR A 122 23.56 17.29 -23.19
CA THR A 122 23.70 16.04 -23.96
C THR A 122 23.74 14.82 -23.05
N CYS A 123 24.58 14.84 -22.01
CA CYS A 123 24.73 13.72 -21.08
C CYS A 123 23.44 13.40 -20.32
N ILE A 124 22.72 14.43 -19.84
CA ILE A 124 21.43 14.24 -19.16
C ILE A 124 20.41 13.61 -20.12
N GLN A 125 20.37 14.06 -21.38
CA GLN A 125 19.49 13.45 -22.38
C GLN A 125 19.81 11.97 -22.57
N ASN A 126 21.10 11.61 -22.68
CA ASN A 126 21.52 10.20 -22.77
C ASN A 126 21.09 9.37 -21.54
N VAL A 127 21.16 9.94 -20.33
CA VAL A 127 20.70 9.25 -19.11
C VAL A 127 19.18 9.06 -19.13
N MET A 128 18.42 10.05 -19.58
CA MET A 128 16.96 9.93 -19.71
C MET A 128 16.55 8.91 -20.78
N ASP A 129 17.25 8.89 -21.93
CA ASP A 129 16.96 7.98 -23.03
C ASP A 129 17.37 6.54 -22.70
N GLY A 130 18.49 6.37 -22.00
CA GLY A 130 19.05 5.07 -21.61
C GLY A 130 18.38 4.42 -20.40
N LYS A 131 17.50 5.13 -19.68
CA LYS A 131 16.80 4.58 -18.51
C LYS A 131 15.29 4.77 -18.61
N PRO A 132 14.52 3.70 -18.85
CA PRO A 132 13.08 3.82 -18.89
C PRO A 132 12.54 4.28 -17.52
N GLY A 133 11.51 5.12 -17.55
CA GLY A 133 10.78 5.53 -16.36
C GLY A 133 10.19 4.32 -15.65
N THR A 134 10.87 3.85 -14.60
CA THR A 134 10.44 2.64 -13.88
C THR A 134 9.46 3.00 -12.78
N LYS A 135 8.34 2.27 -12.70
CA LYS A 135 7.40 2.44 -11.60
C LYS A 135 8.13 2.12 -10.28
N PRO A 136 8.04 3.00 -9.26
CA PRO A 136 8.63 2.71 -7.97
C PRO A 136 7.93 1.52 -7.32
N LEU A 137 8.69 0.54 -6.86
CA LEU A 137 8.19 -0.61 -6.09
C LEU A 137 8.01 -0.29 -4.60
N ARG A 138 7.63 0.95 -4.28
CA ARG A 138 7.53 1.44 -2.89
C ARG A 138 6.56 0.63 -2.04
N TYR A 139 5.45 0.18 -2.62
CA TYR A 139 4.47 -0.64 -1.90
C TYR A 139 4.98 -2.04 -1.61
N ALA A 140 5.71 -2.65 -2.56
CA ALA A 140 6.37 -3.94 -2.34
C ALA A 140 7.42 -3.83 -1.22
N ALA A 141 8.20 -2.73 -1.20
CA ALA A 141 9.14 -2.44 -0.12
C ALA A 141 8.43 -2.24 1.23
N TRP A 142 7.33 -1.48 1.26
CA TRP A 142 6.54 -1.28 2.49
C TRP A 142 5.98 -2.58 3.04
N VAL A 143 5.36 -3.42 2.20
CA VAL A 143 4.83 -4.72 2.67
C VAL A 143 5.96 -5.62 3.16
N SER A 144 7.09 -5.66 2.44
CA SER A 144 8.25 -6.47 2.86
C SER A 144 8.86 -5.99 4.18
N ALA A 145 8.91 -4.68 4.42
CA ALA A 145 9.38 -4.10 5.68
C ALA A 145 8.39 -4.31 6.82
N SER A 146 7.09 -4.06 6.57
CA SER A 146 6.01 -4.29 7.54
C SER A 146 5.94 -5.74 7.95
N ARG A 147 6.13 -6.69 7.02
CA ARG A 147 6.21 -8.12 7.32
C ARG A 147 7.27 -8.41 8.38
N LYS A 148 8.52 -7.99 8.18
CA LYS A 148 9.58 -8.21 9.17
C LYS A 148 9.26 -7.60 10.53
N TYR A 149 8.61 -6.43 10.54
CA TYR A 149 8.19 -5.80 11.78
C TYR A 149 7.11 -6.63 12.49
N ILE A 150 6.10 -7.10 11.76
CA ILE A 150 5.01 -7.94 12.29
C ILE A 150 5.58 -9.25 12.83
N GLU A 151 6.37 -9.97 12.03
CA GLU A 151 7.03 -11.22 12.43
C GLU A 151 7.78 -11.01 13.75
N ARG A 152 8.64 -9.99 13.85
CA ARG A 152 9.38 -9.69 15.08
C ARG A 152 8.46 -9.46 16.28
N ARG A 153 7.36 -8.72 16.11
CA ARG A 153 6.41 -8.47 17.19
C ARG A 153 5.66 -9.73 17.61
N LEU A 154 5.36 -10.62 16.67
CA LEU A 154 4.76 -11.91 17.00
C LEU A 154 5.71 -12.78 17.82
N PHE A 155 6.99 -12.87 17.41
CA PHE A 155 8.01 -13.60 18.17
C PHE A 155 8.26 -13.01 19.57
N GLU A 156 8.14 -11.69 19.74
CA GLU A 156 8.23 -11.04 21.06
C GLU A 156 7.01 -11.33 21.95
N GLN A 157 5.83 -11.50 21.37
CA GLN A 157 4.57 -11.60 22.11
C GLN A 157 4.12 -13.04 22.38
N PHE A 158 4.52 -13.99 21.54
CA PHE A 158 4.06 -15.38 21.61
C PHE A 158 5.23 -16.35 21.71
N GLU A 159 5.13 -17.33 22.60
CA GLU A 159 6.17 -18.34 22.82
C GLU A 159 6.38 -19.26 21.60
N THR A 160 5.32 -19.53 20.84
CA THR A 160 5.34 -20.44 19.68
C THR A 160 4.74 -19.77 18.46
N VAL A 161 5.62 -19.30 17.57
CA VAL A 161 5.27 -18.72 16.26
C VAL A 161 5.94 -19.53 15.16
N GLU A 162 5.18 -20.00 14.18
CA GLU A 162 5.71 -20.57 12.94
C GLU A 162 5.48 -19.61 11.78
N CYS A 163 6.53 -19.34 11.01
CA CYS A 163 6.44 -18.67 9.72
C CYS A 163 6.51 -19.69 8.59
N SER A 164 5.49 -19.73 7.73
CA SER A 164 5.41 -20.63 6.58
C SER A 164 5.58 -19.88 5.27
N SER A 165 6.08 -20.57 4.24
CA SER A 165 6.10 -20.04 2.87
C SER A 165 4.76 -20.25 2.18
N GLY A 166 4.43 -19.39 1.21
CA GLY A 166 3.26 -19.60 0.36
C GLY A 166 3.32 -20.85 -0.51
N GLY A 167 4.54 -21.35 -0.79
CA GLY A 167 4.73 -22.66 -1.43
C GLY A 167 4.22 -23.81 -0.56
N LYS A 168 4.53 -23.79 0.74
CA LYS A 168 4.02 -24.78 1.72
C LYS A 168 2.51 -24.64 1.89
N THR A 169 1.98 -23.43 1.96
CA THR A 169 0.52 -23.17 1.99
C THR A 169 -0.18 -23.76 0.77
N LYS A 170 0.35 -23.52 -0.43
CA LYS A 170 -0.19 -24.08 -1.69
C LYS A 170 -0.14 -25.61 -1.68
N TYR A 171 0.99 -26.20 -1.28
CA TYR A 171 1.15 -27.66 -1.19
C TYR A 171 0.09 -28.27 -0.26
N ASN A 172 -0.03 -27.74 0.96
CA ASN A 172 -1.00 -28.19 1.95
C ASN A 172 -2.43 -28.06 1.43
N ARG A 173 -2.76 -26.93 0.79
CA ARG A 173 -4.09 -26.70 0.22
C ARG A 173 -4.43 -27.70 -0.89
N THR A 174 -3.49 -28.00 -1.77
CA THR A 174 -3.65 -29.02 -2.80
C THR A 174 -3.80 -30.42 -2.20
N LYS A 175 -3.01 -30.77 -1.17
CA LYS A 175 -3.10 -32.05 -0.47
C LYS A 175 -4.44 -32.25 0.23
N LEU A 176 -5.04 -31.18 0.76
CA LEU A 176 -6.35 -31.18 1.41
C LEU A 176 -7.52 -30.99 0.44
N GLU A 177 -7.27 -30.90 -0.87
CA GLU A 177 -8.29 -30.69 -1.91
C GLU A 177 -9.15 -29.43 -1.70
N LEU A 178 -8.58 -28.39 -1.09
CA LEU A 178 -9.30 -27.16 -0.79
C LEU A 178 -9.18 -26.14 -1.95
N PRO A 179 -10.27 -25.42 -2.29
CA PRO A 179 -10.24 -24.39 -3.33
C PRO A 179 -9.41 -23.20 -2.89
N LYS A 180 -8.90 -22.44 -3.85
CA LYS A 180 -8.10 -21.24 -3.59
C LYS A 180 -9.01 -20.14 -3.04
N ASP A 181 -8.92 -19.90 -1.74
CA ASP A 181 -9.57 -18.81 -1.02
C ASP A 181 -8.71 -18.43 0.20
N HIS A 182 -8.70 -17.15 0.59
CA HIS A 182 -7.92 -16.68 1.73
C HIS A 182 -8.24 -17.41 3.03
N HIS A 183 -9.50 -17.84 3.22
CA HIS A 183 -9.89 -18.61 4.39
C HIS A 183 -9.22 -19.99 4.43
N TYR A 184 -9.20 -20.70 3.30
CA TYR A 184 -8.57 -22.02 3.21
C TYR A 184 -7.05 -21.93 3.20
N ASP A 185 -6.47 -20.89 2.60
CA ASP A 185 -5.04 -20.62 2.69
C ASP A 185 -4.61 -20.47 4.16
N ALA A 186 -5.40 -19.79 5.00
CA ALA A 186 -5.12 -19.65 6.44
C ALA A 186 -5.09 -21.00 7.20
N LEU A 187 -5.94 -21.97 6.83
CA LEU A 187 -5.90 -23.33 7.39
C LEU A 187 -4.68 -24.12 6.93
N CYS A 188 -4.11 -23.76 5.78
CA CYS A 188 -3.02 -24.50 5.15
C CYS A 188 -1.64 -23.93 5.49
N VAL A 189 -1.56 -22.88 6.31
CA VAL A 189 -0.29 -22.29 6.72
C VAL A 189 0.42 -23.22 7.70
N GLY A 190 1.72 -23.42 7.48
CA GLY A 190 2.58 -24.12 8.42
C GLY A 190 2.41 -25.64 8.40
N GLU A 191 2.62 -26.27 9.55
CA GLU A 191 2.41 -27.72 9.69
C GLU A 191 0.93 -28.06 9.80
N VAL A 192 0.49 -28.96 8.92
CA VAL A 192 -0.87 -29.49 8.90
C VAL A 192 -0.84 -30.91 9.48
N PRO A 193 -1.72 -31.22 10.46
CA PRO A 193 -1.83 -32.58 11.00
C PRO A 193 -2.12 -33.60 9.90
N GLU A 194 -1.60 -34.83 10.03
CA GLU A 194 -1.85 -35.90 9.04
C GLU A 194 -3.32 -36.20 8.83
N GLN A 195 -4.14 -36.06 9.89
CA GLN A 195 -5.59 -36.26 9.86
C GLN A 195 -6.37 -35.06 9.29
N GLY A 196 -5.67 -33.99 8.89
CA GLY A 196 -6.24 -32.74 8.39
C GLY A 196 -6.88 -31.88 9.48
N PHE A 197 -7.71 -30.94 9.06
CA PHE A 197 -8.49 -30.07 9.94
C PHE A 197 -9.99 -30.34 9.79
N LYS A 198 -10.72 -30.22 10.91
CA LYS A 198 -12.18 -30.13 10.87
C LYS A 198 -12.59 -28.67 10.80
N ASP A 199 -13.16 -28.24 9.67
CA ASP A 199 -13.76 -26.90 9.57
C ASP A 199 -14.95 -26.80 10.54
N ARG A 200 -14.82 -25.88 11.51
CA ARG A 200 -15.89 -25.55 12.48
C ARG A 200 -16.71 -24.35 12.04
N THR A 201 -16.24 -23.63 11.02
CA THR A 201 -16.90 -22.43 10.50
C THR A 201 -18.07 -22.77 9.59
N ASN A 202 -18.13 -24.01 9.07
CA ASN A 202 -19.10 -24.46 8.07
C ASN A 202 -19.12 -23.52 6.85
N GLY A 203 -17.93 -23.06 6.44
CA GLY A 203 -17.76 -22.10 5.37
C GLY A 203 -18.27 -20.70 5.68
N TYR A 204 -18.27 -20.25 6.93
CA TYR A 204 -18.59 -18.86 7.30
C TYR A 204 -17.38 -18.13 7.88
N CYS A 205 -16.93 -17.08 7.22
CA CYS A 205 -15.84 -16.25 7.72
C CYS A 205 -16.35 -14.91 8.23
N LEU A 206 -15.72 -14.40 9.29
CA LEU A 206 -15.91 -13.02 9.73
C LEU A 206 -15.06 -12.12 8.84
N TYR A 207 -15.71 -11.38 7.95
CA TYR A 207 -15.08 -10.34 7.15
C TYR A 207 -15.04 -9.04 7.95
N ALA A 208 -13.82 -8.54 8.22
CA ALA A 208 -13.58 -7.29 8.92
C ALA A 208 -12.91 -6.28 7.98
N LYS A 209 -13.65 -5.24 7.60
CA LYS A 209 -13.15 -4.15 6.75
C LYS A 209 -12.79 -2.94 7.59
N ALA A 210 -11.53 -2.50 7.51
CA ALA A 210 -11.13 -1.21 8.07
C ALA A 210 -11.80 -0.07 7.29
N THR A 211 -12.59 0.75 7.97
CA THR A 211 -13.29 1.91 7.38
C THR A 211 -12.87 3.23 8.05
N GLY A 212 -12.12 3.15 9.14
CA GLY A 212 -11.81 4.29 10.00
C GLY A 212 -13.03 4.80 10.78
N ARG A 213 -12.82 5.93 11.49
CA ARG A 213 -13.82 6.58 12.37
C ARG A 213 -14.42 7.85 11.75
N GLY A 214 -14.45 7.89 10.42
CA GLY A 214 -14.84 9.05 9.61
C GLY A 214 -13.73 10.10 9.49
N THR A 215 -14.03 11.21 8.84
CA THR A 215 -13.10 12.33 8.67
C THR A 215 -13.00 13.20 9.93
N ARG A 216 -11.81 13.75 10.19
CA ARG A 216 -11.61 14.81 11.19
C ARG A 216 -12.00 16.19 10.66
N LEU A 217 -11.98 16.37 9.34
CA LEU A 217 -12.41 17.62 8.72
C LEU A 217 -13.93 17.73 8.85
N ARG A 218 -14.37 18.74 9.59
CA ARG A 218 -15.79 19.04 9.82
C ARG A 218 -16.42 19.86 8.69
N GLY A 219 -15.77 19.92 7.52
CA GLY A 219 -16.26 20.61 6.33
C GLY A 219 -16.15 19.71 5.10
N LYS A 220 -16.79 20.13 4.01
CA LYS A 220 -16.60 19.50 2.69
C LYS A 220 -15.69 20.39 1.88
N LEU A 221 -14.64 19.83 1.29
CA LEU A 221 -13.79 20.52 0.32
C LEU A 221 -14.36 20.34 -1.09
N ASN A 222 -14.20 21.35 -1.95
CA ASN A 222 -14.31 21.17 -3.39
C ASN A 222 -13.01 20.59 -3.97
N ALA A 223 -12.98 20.33 -5.28
CA ALA A 223 -11.81 19.80 -5.98
C ALA A 223 -10.55 20.67 -5.83
N CYS A 224 -10.71 21.97 -5.58
CA CYS A 224 -9.62 22.93 -5.38
C CYS A 224 -9.15 23.01 -3.91
N GLY A 225 -9.69 22.21 -3.01
CA GLY A 225 -9.32 22.24 -1.58
C GLY A 225 -9.98 23.37 -0.78
N ILE A 226 -11.00 24.03 -1.31
CA ILE A 226 -11.74 25.11 -0.63
C ILE A 226 -12.93 24.53 0.14
N ILE A 227 -13.13 24.95 1.38
CA ILE A 227 -14.28 24.55 2.21
C ILE A 227 -15.56 25.14 1.62
N VAL A 228 -16.47 24.28 1.15
CA VAL A 228 -17.76 24.67 0.52
C VAL A 228 -18.98 24.43 1.40
N HIS A 229 -18.86 23.63 2.47
CA HIS A 229 -19.92 23.48 3.48
C HIS A 229 -19.41 23.86 4.86
N LYS A 230 -20.21 24.69 5.56
CA LYS A 230 -19.95 25.11 6.94
C LYS A 230 -19.88 23.90 7.89
N TRP A 231 -19.16 24.12 8.97
CA TRP A 231 -18.81 23.17 10.04
C TRP A 231 -19.96 22.24 10.44
N MET A 232 -19.88 20.98 10.01
CA MET A 232 -20.71 19.89 10.49
C MET A 232 -20.67 19.82 12.02
N ASN A 233 -21.77 19.37 12.60
CA ASN A 233 -21.94 19.34 14.05
C ASN A 233 -20.80 18.55 14.71
N ARG A 234 -20.31 19.03 15.86
CA ARG A 234 -19.17 18.39 16.56
C ARG A 234 -19.60 17.08 17.18
N SER A 235 -20.81 17.04 17.70
CA SER A 235 -21.40 15.83 18.24
C SER A 235 -21.71 14.85 17.12
N LYS A 236 -21.26 13.62 17.28
CA LYS A 236 -21.63 12.47 16.45
C LYS A 236 -22.64 11.57 17.17
N THR A 237 -23.26 12.05 18.24
CA THR A 237 -24.16 11.25 19.06
C THR A 237 -25.59 11.79 19.04
N ALA A 238 -26.55 10.88 19.10
CA ALA A 238 -27.97 11.17 19.31
C ALA A 238 -28.65 9.93 19.91
N ASP A 239 -29.61 10.14 20.82
CA ASP A 239 -30.40 9.10 21.49
C ASP A 239 -29.57 7.94 22.08
N GLY A 240 -28.35 8.23 22.57
CA GLY A 240 -27.43 7.22 23.13
C GLY A 240 -26.60 6.44 22.11
N PHE A 241 -26.71 6.74 20.81
CA PHE A 241 -25.94 6.13 19.72
C PHE A 241 -24.91 7.10 19.15
N GLN A 242 -23.87 6.58 18.52
CA GLN A 242 -22.86 7.34 17.79
C GLN A 242 -22.85 6.99 16.29
N THR A 243 -22.61 7.98 15.41
CA THR A 243 -22.32 7.74 13.99
C THR A 243 -21.21 6.71 13.85
N GLY A 244 -21.50 5.65 13.11
CA GLY A 244 -20.60 4.56 12.80
C GLY A 244 -20.73 3.34 13.72
N ASP A 245 -21.58 3.39 14.75
CA ASP A 245 -21.96 2.20 15.53
C ASP A 245 -22.68 1.19 14.64
N ILE A 246 -22.62 -0.09 15.02
CA ILE A 246 -23.41 -1.16 14.41
C ILE A 246 -24.65 -1.36 15.25
N VAL A 247 -25.81 -1.25 14.61
CA VAL A 247 -27.12 -1.39 15.25
C VAL A 247 -27.92 -2.47 14.54
N VAL A 248 -28.85 -3.06 15.28
CA VAL A 248 -30.01 -3.75 14.71
C VAL A 248 -31.23 -2.85 14.88
N ALA A 249 -32.01 -2.66 13.82
CA ALA A 249 -33.30 -2.01 13.87
C ALA A 249 -34.41 -3.02 13.58
N GLU A 250 -35.41 -3.08 14.46
CA GLU A 250 -36.57 -3.94 14.34
C GLU A 250 -37.81 -3.06 14.21
N VAL A 251 -38.23 -2.81 12.97
CA VAL A 251 -39.35 -1.94 12.66
C VAL A 251 -40.61 -2.78 12.46
N PRO A 252 -41.64 -2.64 13.33
CA PRO A 252 -42.85 -3.44 13.22
C PRO A 252 -43.68 -3.02 12.00
N HIS A 253 -44.47 -3.95 11.46
CA HIS A 253 -45.49 -3.62 10.47
C HIS A 253 -46.62 -2.81 11.13
N ARG A 254 -47.24 -1.90 10.36
CA ARG A 254 -48.46 -1.19 10.77
C ARG A 254 -49.46 -1.15 9.63
N ASP A 255 -50.66 -1.68 9.87
CA ASP A 255 -51.75 -1.71 8.88
C ASP A 255 -52.16 -0.30 8.42
N LYS A 256 -52.16 0.67 9.35
CA LYS A 256 -52.47 2.07 9.08
C LYS A 256 -51.19 2.90 9.13
N LYS A 257 -50.88 3.57 8.01
CA LYS A 257 -49.65 4.35 7.80
C LYS A 257 -48.38 3.49 8.03
N PRO A 258 -48.14 2.49 7.16
CA PRO A 258 -46.98 1.63 7.27
C PRO A 258 -45.68 2.44 7.25
N PHE A 259 -44.65 1.90 7.88
CA PHE A 259 -43.34 2.54 7.78
C PHE A 259 -42.78 2.34 6.38
N LYS A 260 -42.00 3.30 5.90
CA LYS A 260 -41.29 3.15 4.61
C LYS A 260 -40.37 1.93 4.61
N TYR A 261 -39.81 1.59 5.76
CA TYR A 261 -38.92 0.44 5.95
C TYR A 261 -39.44 -0.36 7.14
N GLU A 262 -39.82 -1.61 6.90
CA GLU A 262 -40.36 -2.54 7.89
C GLU A 262 -39.50 -3.81 7.92
N GLY A 263 -39.47 -4.47 9.08
CA GLY A 263 -38.66 -5.67 9.32
C GLY A 263 -37.33 -5.36 10.03
N ARG A 264 -36.38 -6.30 9.86
CA ARG A 264 -35.11 -6.31 10.60
C ARG A 264 -33.95 -5.83 9.72
N PHE A 265 -33.26 -4.80 10.18
CA PHE A 265 -32.10 -4.20 9.49
C PHE A 265 -30.87 -4.21 10.39
N VAL A 266 -29.75 -4.72 9.89
CA VAL A 266 -28.47 -4.70 10.61
C VAL A 266 -27.45 -3.92 9.79
N GLY A 267 -26.78 -2.95 10.41
CA GLY A 267 -25.80 -2.14 9.70
C GLY A 267 -25.24 -0.99 10.50
N ARG A 268 -24.45 -0.16 9.82
CA ARG A 268 -23.82 1.01 10.43
C ARG A 268 -24.77 2.19 10.44
N VAL A 269 -24.88 2.82 11.60
CA VAL A 269 -25.81 3.92 11.82
C VAL A 269 -25.16 5.27 11.51
N MET A 270 -25.89 6.13 10.82
CA MET A 270 -25.64 7.56 10.73
C MET A 270 -26.75 8.25 11.51
N VAL A 271 -26.43 8.66 12.73
CA VAL A 271 -27.37 9.30 13.64
C VAL A 271 -27.72 10.71 13.15
N ARG A 272 -28.97 11.11 13.36
CA ARG A 272 -29.43 12.49 13.13
C ARG A 272 -30.06 13.02 14.40
N THR A 273 -29.94 14.32 14.62
CA THR A 273 -30.54 15.02 15.78
C THR A 273 -32.07 14.96 15.80
N THR A 274 -32.70 14.59 14.67
CA THR A 274 -34.16 14.43 14.55
C THR A 274 -34.69 13.12 15.15
N GLY A 275 -33.82 12.25 15.67
CA GLY A 275 -34.18 10.91 16.16
C GLY A 275 -34.51 9.91 15.04
N SER A 276 -34.22 10.26 13.78
CA SER A 276 -34.24 9.33 12.65
C SER A 276 -32.81 8.95 12.29
N PHE A 277 -32.54 7.67 12.08
CA PHE A 277 -31.21 7.14 11.78
C PHE A 277 -31.17 6.53 10.39
N ASP A 278 -30.10 6.81 9.64
CA ASP A 278 -29.83 6.07 8.42
C ASP A 278 -28.94 4.87 8.73
N ILE A 279 -29.38 3.68 8.38
CA ILE A 279 -28.63 2.44 8.55
C ILE A 279 -28.15 2.00 7.18
N LYS A 280 -26.83 1.99 6.99
CA LYS A 280 -26.20 1.37 5.83
C LYS A 280 -26.03 -0.12 6.14
N THR A 281 -26.84 -0.96 5.51
CA THR A 281 -26.81 -2.41 5.72
C THR A 281 -25.53 -3.01 5.16
N ILE A 282 -25.23 -4.24 5.58
CA ILE A 282 -24.06 -4.98 5.12
C ILE A 282 -24.02 -5.17 3.60
N HIS A 283 -25.20 -5.29 2.97
CA HIS A 283 -25.35 -5.44 1.51
C HIS A 283 -25.40 -4.10 0.76
N GLY A 284 -25.17 -2.97 1.45
CA GLY A 284 -25.04 -1.66 0.84
C GLY A 284 -26.34 -0.83 0.76
N SER A 285 -27.50 -1.41 1.07
CA SER A 285 -28.77 -0.68 1.13
C SER A 285 -28.76 0.37 2.23
N LEU A 286 -29.41 1.51 1.96
CA LEU A 286 -29.60 2.57 2.95
C LEU A 286 -31.08 2.62 3.36
N VAL A 287 -31.35 2.43 4.65
CA VAL A 287 -32.69 2.52 5.22
C VAL A 287 -32.75 3.61 6.29
N THR A 288 -33.85 4.33 6.39
CA THR A 288 -34.01 5.39 7.39
C THR A 288 -35.11 4.98 8.36
N VAL A 289 -34.76 4.78 9.63
CA VAL A 289 -35.67 4.30 10.68
C VAL A 289 -35.66 5.25 11.88
N LYS A 290 -36.60 5.11 12.81
CA LYS A 290 -36.59 5.86 14.07
C LYS A 290 -35.63 5.22 15.08
N SER A 291 -34.94 6.04 15.86
CA SER A 291 -33.96 5.60 16.87
C SER A 291 -34.56 4.64 17.90
N GLN A 292 -35.84 4.83 18.26
CA GLN A 292 -36.57 3.93 19.18
C GLN A 292 -36.64 2.47 18.71
N PHE A 293 -36.47 2.20 17.41
CA PHE A 293 -36.46 0.83 16.87
C PHE A 293 -35.05 0.23 16.85
N CYS A 294 -34.03 1.00 17.21
CA CYS A 294 -32.64 0.61 17.12
C CYS A 294 -32.14 0.07 18.46
N ARG A 295 -31.31 -0.98 18.41
CA ARG A 295 -30.53 -1.50 19.52
C ARG A 295 -29.06 -1.59 19.12
N LEU A 296 -28.19 -1.14 20.02
CA LEU A 296 -26.75 -1.18 19.82
C LEU A 296 -26.26 -2.63 19.80
N LEU A 297 -25.49 -3.00 18.78
CA LEU A 297 -24.76 -4.27 18.70
C LEU A 297 -23.27 -4.07 18.98
N GLN A 298 -22.69 -2.99 18.45
CA GLN A 298 -21.27 -2.71 18.62
C GLN A 298 -20.98 -1.21 18.50
N ASN A 299 -20.17 -0.70 19.43
CA ASN A 299 -19.63 0.66 19.34
C ASN A 299 -18.68 0.80 18.13
N ASN A 300 -18.60 2.01 17.58
CA ASN A 300 -17.73 2.33 16.46
C ASN A 300 -16.24 2.07 16.75
N SER A 301 -15.74 0.89 16.36
CA SER A 301 -14.34 0.50 16.51
C SER A 301 -13.44 1.02 15.37
N GLY A 302 -14.04 1.49 14.27
CA GLY A 302 -13.34 1.82 13.02
C GLY A 302 -13.36 0.70 11.98
N TYR A 303 -14.04 -0.41 12.28
CA TYR A 303 -14.21 -1.54 11.38
C TYR A 303 -15.69 -1.76 11.06
N GLN A 304 -15.94 -2.35 9.91
CA GLN A 304 -17.21 -2.95 9.54
C GLN A 304 -17.05 -4.46 9.56
N TYR A 305 -18.02 -5.16 10.15
CA TYR A 305 -18.01 -6.61 10.27
C TYR A 305 -19.18 -7.20 9.51
N THR A 306 -18.93 -8.28 8.77
CA THR A 306 -19.94 -9.08 8.08
C THR A 306 -19.60 -10.55 8.24
N MET A 307 -20.60 -11.41 8.38
CA MET A 307 -20.42 -12.84 8.21
C MET A 307 -20.66 -13.16 6.75
N GLU A 308 -19.67 -13.70 6.07
CA GLU A 308 -19.76 -14.06 4.66
C GLU A 308 -19.60 -15.56 4.53
N ARG A 309 -20.33 -16.16 3.58
CA ARG A 309 -20.15 -17.57 3.25
C ARG A 309 -18.93 -17.64 2.34
N ALA A 310 -17.87 -18.31 2.80
CA ALA A 310 -16.76 -18.73 1.96
C ALA A 310 -17.31 -19.51 0.76
N ILE A 311 -16.67 -19.37 -0.40
CA ILE A 311 -17.12 -20.02 -1.64
C ILE A 311 -17.40 -21.50 -1.33
N PRO A 312 -18.62 -22.00 -1.60
CA PRO A 312 -18.96 -23.37 -1.27
C PRO A 312 -17.96 -24.30 -1.95
N LEU A 313 -17.45 -25.27 -1.18
CA LEU A 313 -16.78 -26.43 -1.75
C LEU A 313 -17.76 -26.99 -2.79
N GLY A 314 -17.36 -26.98 -4.07
CA GLY A 314 -18.14 -27.63 -5.10
C GLY A 314 -18.35 -29.07 -4.67
N HIS A 315 -19.61 -29.50 -4.64
CA HIS A 315 -19.93 -30.92 -4.69
C HIS A 315 -19.52 -31.46 -6.05
#